data_AF-A0A3N5NJN7-F1
#
_entry.id   AF-A0A3N5NJN7-F1
#
_cell.length_a   1.000
_cell.length_b   1.000
_cell.length_c   1.000
_cell.angle_alpha   90.00
_cell.angle_beta   90.00
_cell.angle_gamma   90.00
#
_symmetry.space_group_name_H-M   'P 1'
#
loop_
_entity.id
_entity.type
_entity.pdbx_description
1 polymer ?
#
loop_
_entity_poly.entity_id
_entity_poly.type
_entity_poly.pdbx_seq_one_letter_code
_entity_poly.pdbx_strand_id
1 'polypeptide(L)'
;MYRRNFLKNSGLAIAGTGLSGLAMPTVFAQGPSDDEIKKQNKQMANGSLKEKLLLDTDIGSDINDYLCLVYLLCKKQCEILGITTLSGDSVNRTKLASALLKAAGSDGIPIYPGVEQPLLIPQKQPVAHQVRYLSKWPHETKFP
;
A
#
# COMPACT_ATOMS: atom_id res chain seq x y z
N MET A 1 16.93 23.29 7.40
CA MET A 1 16.88 24.25 6.28
C MET A 1 16.71 23.48 4.98
N TYR A 2 15.47 23.22 4.55
CA TYR A 2 15.05 23.10 3.14
C TYR A 2 13.52 23.00 3.10
N ARG A 3 12.85 24.17 3.12
CA ARG A 3 11.44 24.31 2.76
C ARG A 3 11.42 24.72 1.29
N ARG A 4 10.83 23.91 0.42
CA ARG A 4 10.39 24.36 -0.91
C ARG A 4 8.88 24.41 -0.91
N ASN A 5 8.34 25.62 -0.80
CA ASN A 5 6.96 25.94 -1.11
C ASN A 5 6.76 25.73 -2.62
N PHE A 6 5.75 24.95 -3.01
CA PHE A 6 5.23 24.99 -4.37
C PHE A 6 3.74 25.34 -4.31
N LEU A 7 3.47 26.63 -4.49
CA LEU A 7 2.17 27.14 -4.89
C LEU A 7 1.97 26.78 -6.37
N LYS A 8 0.79 26.24 -6.70
CA LYS A 8 0.02 26.59 -7.91
C LYS A 8 -1.37 25.97 -7.80
N ASN A 9 -2.29 26.77 -7.28
CA ASN A 9 -3.71 26.60 -7.54
C ASN A 9 -4.03 27.56 -8.69
N SER A 10 -4.33 27.03 -9.87
CA SER A 10 -4.96 27.78 -10.95
C SER A 10 -6.09 26.92 -11.47
N GLY A 11 -7.30 27.21 -10.99
CA GLY A 11 -8.52 26.64 -11.53
C GLY A 11 -8.70 27.09 -12.98
N LEU A 12 -9.00 26.14 -13.85
CA LEU A 12 -9.63 26.42 -15.13
C LEU A 12 -10.44 25.19 -15.54
N ALA A 13 -11.72 25.17 -15.19
CA ALA A 13 -12.67 24.24 -15.78
C ALA A 13 -13.11 24.82 -17.13
N ILE A 14 -12.74 24.16 -18.22
CA ILE A 14 -13.21 24.46 -19.57
C ILE A 14 -14.60 23.85 -19.70
N ALA A 15 -15.63 24.68 -19.79
CA ALA A 15 -16.99 24.24 -20.08
C ALA A 15 -17.10 23.88 -21.57
N GLY A 16 -17.18 22.58 -21.87
CA GLY A 16 -17.51 22.05 -23.18
C GLY A 16 -19.02 21.99 -23.37
N THR A 17 -19.52 22.75 -24.33
CA THR A 17 -20.92 22.83 -24.75
C THR A 17 -21.36 21.61 -25.56
N GLY A 18 -22.54 21.08 -25.24
CA GLY A 18 -23.50 20.51 -26.18
C GLY A 18 -23.27 19.08 -26.66
N LEU A 19 -24.22 18.20 -26.37
CA LEU A 19 -25.01 17.53 -27.41
C LEU A 19 -26.29 16.97 -26.79
N SER A 20 -27.40 17.26 -27.47
CA SER A 20 -28.78 16.91 -27.15
C SER A 20 -29.08 15.44 -27.40
N GLY A 21 -29.95 14.87 -26.56
CA GLY A 21 -30.83 13.76 -26.93
C GLY A 21 -30.45 12.41 -26.36
N LEU A 22 -31.09 12.05 -25.24
CA LEU A 22 -31.70 10.75 -24.93
C LEU A 22 -32.18 10.81 -23.47
N ALA A 23 -33.49 10.67 -23.26
CA ALA A 23 -34.08 10.66 -21.91
C ALA A 23 -33.73 9.33 -21.22
N MET A 24 -32.68 9.35 -20.40
CA MET A 24 -32.45 8.37 -19.34
C MET A 24 -33.27 8.79 -18.11
N PRO A 25 -33.88 7.87 -17.35
CA PRO A 25 -34.42 8.23 -16.05
C PRO A 25 -33.26 8.66 -15.16
N THR A 26 -33.07 9.98 -15.01
CA THR A 26 -32.10 10.54 -14.08
C THR A 26 -32.63 10.27 -12.68
N VAL A 27 -32.25 9.13 -12.11
CA VAL A 27 -32.15 9.02 -10.66
C VAL A 27 -31.02 9.97 -10.29
N PHE A 28 -31.35 11.25 -10.07
CA PHE A 28 -30.48 12.16 -9.36
C PHE A 28 -30.36 11.58 -7.95
N ALA A 29 -29.37 10.71 -7.74
CA ALA A 29 -28.81 10.56 -6.41
C ALA A 29 -28.38 11.97 -6.02
N GLN A 30 -29.15 12.60 -5.12
CA GLN A 30 -28.77 13.90 -4.60
C GLN A 30 -27.36 13.73 -4.06
N GLY A 31 -26.42 14.48 -4.63
CA GLY A 31 -25.06 14.51 -4.13
C GLY A 31 -25.07 14.87 -2.64
N PRO A 32 -24.01 14.53 -1.90
CA PRO A 32 -23.93 14.82 -0.48
C PRO A 32 -24.23 16.30 -0.22
N SER A 33 -25.01 16.56 0.82
CA SER A 33 -25.38 17.90 1.24
C SER A 33 -24.16 18.74 1.62
N ASP A 34 -24.29 20.07 1.59
CA ASP A 34 -23.20 21.00 1.96
C ASP A 34 -22.63 20.71 3.35
N ASP A 35 -23.47 20.20 4.27
CA ASP A 35 -23.05 19.83 5.62
C ASP A 35 -22.31 18.48 5.65
N GLU A 36 -22.65 17.53 4.78
CA GLU A 36 -21.88 16.30 4.58
C GLU A 36 -20.52 16.59 3.95
N ILE A 37 -20.46 17.48 2.97
CA ILE A 37 -19.21 17.93 2.35
C ILE A 37 -18.32 18.63 3.39
N LYS A 38 -18.88 19.53 4.20
CA LYS A 38 -18.13 20.19 5.29
C LYS A 38 -17.66 19.20 6.34
N LYS A 39 -18.46 18.20 6.68
CA LYS A 39 -18.11 17.16 7.66
C LYS A 39 -16.99 16.27 7.14
N GLN A 40 -17.05 15.83 5.87
CA GLN A 40 -15.98 15.08 5.21
C GLN A 40 -14.69 15.90 5.14
N ASN A 41 -14.76 17.16 4.71
CA ASN A 41 -13.59 18.04 4.62
C ASN A 41 -12.98 18.35 6.00
N LYS A 42 -13.81 18.50 7.04
CA LYS A 42 -13.37 18.67 8.43
C LYS A 42 -12.73 17.41 8.99
N GLN A 43 -13.21 16.23 8.60
CA GLN A 43 -12.64 14.94 8.97
C GLN A 43 -11.28 14.72 8.30
N MET A 44 -11.16 15.05 7.00
CA MET A 44 -9.88 15.08 6.28
C MET A 44 -8.88 16.07 6.88
N ALA A 45 -9.35 17.21 7.40
CA ALA A 45 -8.51 18.25 8.01
C ALA A 45 -8.10 17.95 9.48
N ASN A 46 -8.94 17.26 10.26
CA ASN A 46 -8.71 17.01 11.70
C ASN A 46 -8.09 15.64 12.03
N GLY A 47 -8.07 14.71 11.07
CA GLY A 47 -7.37 13.45 11.20
C GLY A 47 -7.14 12.91 9.81
N SER A 48 -5.92 13.10 9.28
CA SER A 48 -5.59 12.73 7.90
C SER A 48 -6.04 11.30 7.64
N LEU A 49 -7.06 11.12 6.78
CA LEU A 49 -7.45 9.79 6.32
C LEU A 49 -6.18 9.12 5.79
N LYS A 50 -5.76 8.06 6.46
CA LYS A 50 -4.58 7.30 6.03
C LYS A 50 -4.98 6.48 4.82
N GLU A 51 -4.11 6.46 3.82
CA GLU A 51 -4.18 5.54 2.70
C GLU A 51 -3.96 4.12 3.23
N LYS A 52 -4.96 3.27 3.02
CA LYS A 52 -4.95 1.88 3.49
C LYS A 52 -4.32 1.00 2.43
N LEU A 53 -3.32 0.21 2.82
CA LEU A 53 -2.50 -0.56 1.90
C LEU A 53 -2.51 -2.04 2.26
N LEU A 54 -2.63 -2.88 1.24
CA LEU A 54 -2.17 -4.27 1.27
C LEU A 54 -0.89 -4.32 0.45
N LEU A 55 0.19 -4.84 1.03
CA LEU A 55 1.48 -4.94 0.36
C LEU A 55 1.73 -6.37 -0.11
N ASP A 56 1.85 -6.56 -1.41
CA ASP A 56 2.25 -7.81 -2.03
C ASP A 56 3.68 -7.68 -2.55
N THR A 57 4.61 -8.52 -2.10
CA THR A 57 6.05 -8.33 -2.33
C THR A 57 6.81 -9.65 -2.46
N ASP A 58 7.86 -9.67 -3.29
CA ASP A 58 8.84 -10.76 -3.38
C ASP A 58 10.12 -10.43 -2.61
N ILE A 59 10.00 -9.84 -1.42
CA ILE A 59 11.11 -9.47 -0.54
C ILE A 59 12.16 -10.57 -0.39
N GLY A 60 13.44 -10.19 -0.43
CA GLY A 60 14.57 -11.12 -0.22
C GLY A 60 15.34 -11.52 -1.47
N SER A 61 14.89 -11.10 -2.65
CA SER A 61 15.63 -11.23 -3.92
C SER A 61 16.72 -10.15 -4.04
N ASP A 62 16.34 -8.89 -3.83
CA ASP A 62 17.24 -7.74 -3.82
C ASP A 62 16.88 -6.76 -2.68
N ILE A 63 17.40 -5.53 -2.72
CA ILE A 63 17.20 -4.52 -1.66
C ILE A 63 15.91 -3.70 -1.81
N ASN A 64 15.29 -3.69 -2.99
CA ASN A 64 14.23 -2.74 -3.34
C ASN A 64 12.97 -2.94 -2.49
N ASP A 65 12.58 -4.20 -2.24
CA ASP A 65 11.42 -4.54 -1.41
C ASP A 65 11.56 -4.06 0.04
N TYR A 66 12.77 -4.16 0.60
CA TYR A 66 13.04 -3.68 1.96
C TYR A 66 12.92 -2.16 2.03
N LEU A 67 13.51 -1.46 1.06
CA LEU A 67 13.41 -0.01 0.98
C LEU A 67 11.96 0.44 0.81
N CYS A 68 11.18 -0.28 0.01
CA CYS A 68 9.75 -0.05 -0.16
C CYS A 68 9.00 -0.20 1.18
N LEU A 69 9.15 -1.33 1.86
CA LEU A 69 8.46 -1.58 3.13
C LEU A 69 8.88 -0.57 4.21
N VAL A 70 10.18 -0.29 4.38
CA VAL A 70 10.65 0.74 5.32
C VAL A 70 10.09 2.12 4.96
N TYR A 71 10.06 2.48 3.68
CA TYR A 71 9.50 3.75 3.24
C TYR A 71 8.02 3.86 3.61
N LEU A 72 7.23 2.81 3.36
CA LEU A 72 5.81 2.78 3.70
C LEU A 72 5.58 2.87 5.21
N LEU A 73 6.34 2.15 6.03
CA LEU A 73 6.27 2.21 7.49
C LEU A 73 6.59 3.62 8.03
N CYS A 74 7.50 4.35 7.37
CA CYS A 74 7.85 5.72 7.76
C CYS A 74 6.78 6.76 7.38
N LYS A 75 5.84 6.43 6.50
CA LYS A 75 4.82 7.39 6.03
C LYS A 75 3.61 7.38 6.95
N LYS A 76 3.46 8.45 7.74
CA LYS A 76 2.27 8.68 8.60
C LYS A 76 0.93 8.66 7.87
N GLN A 77 0.96 8.94 6.56
CA GLN A 77 -0.21 8.95 5.68
C GLN A 77 -0.61 7.54 5.24
N CYS A 78 0.23 6.53 5.47
CA CYS A 78 -0.01 5.16 5.05
C CYS A 78 -0.36 4.30 6.27
N GLU A 79 -1.25 3.35 6.06
CA GLU A 79 -1.62 2.31 7.01
C GLU A 79 -1.55 0.96 6.30
N ILE A 80 -0.52 0.17 6.60
CA ILE A 80 -0.39 -1.20 6.07
C ILE A 80 -1.32 -2.10 6.88
N LEU A 81 -2.31 -2.67 6.21
CA LEU A 81 -3.30 -3.59 6.81
C LEU A 81 -2.82 -5.04 6.83
N GLY A 82 -1.89 -5.39 5.94
CA GLY A 82 -1.37 -6.73 5.80
C GLY A 82 -0.33 -6.82 4.70
N ILE A 83 0.46 -7.90 4.76
CA ILE A 83 1.53 -8.19 3.80
C ILE A 83 1.33 -9.61 3.26
N THR A 84 1.43 -9.78 1.96
CA THR A 84 1.53 -11.10 1.29
C THR A 84 2.89 -11.21 0.64
N THR A 85 3.49 -12.41 0.68
CA THR A 85 4.77 -12.66 0.02
C THR A 85 4.65 -13.72 -1.06
N LEU A 86 5.17 -13.45 -2.26
CA LEU A 86 5.03 -14.34 -3.42
C LEU A 86 6.38 -14.75 -4.01
N SER A 87 6.33 -15.54 -5.08
CA SER A 87 7.47 -15.98 -5.91
C SER A 87 8.47 -16.94 -5.25
N GLY A 88 8.42 -18.22 -5.66
CA GLY A 88 9.30 -19.24 -5.09
C GLY A 88 9.15 -19.29 -3.58
N ASP A 89 10.27 -19.37 -2.86
CA ASP A 89 10.51 -19.46 -1.40
C ASP A 89 9.68 -18.55 -0.44
N SER A 90 8.36 -18.55 -0.60
CA SER A 90 7.42 -17.57 -0.04
C SER A 90 7.48 -17.53 1.48
N VAL A 91 7.52 -18.68 2.13
CA VAL A 91 7.59 -18.80 3.59
C VAL A 91 8.83 -18.11 4.15
N ASN A 92 9.99 -18.23 3.50
CA ASN A 92 11.19 -17.54 3.95
C ASN A 92 11.13 -16.03 3.65
N ARG A 93 10.47 -15.62 2.57
CA ARG A 93 10.16 -14.19 2.33
C ARG A 93 9.27 -13.62 3.42
N THR A 94 8.27 -14.39 3.88
CA THR A 94 7.41 -14.02 5.00
C THR A 94 8.23 -13.80 6.28
N LYS A 95 9.21 -14.67 6.56
CA LYS A 95 10.14 -14.50 7.68
C LYS A 95 11.00 -13.24 7.55
N LEU A 96 11.46 -12.90 6.34
CA LEU A 96 12.23 -11.69 6.09
C LEU A 96 11.39 -10.42 6.32
N ALA A 97 10.15 -10.40 5.84
CA ALA A 97 9.20 -9.32 6.13
C ALA A 97 8.96 -9.20 7.65
N SER A 98 8.76 -10.33 8.34
CA SER A 98 8.59 -10.37 9.79
C SER A 98 9.80 -9.80 10.53
N ALA A 99 11.02 -10.18 10.12
CA ALA A 99 12.25 -9.64 10.69
C ALA A 99 12.31 -8.11 10.55
N LEU A 100 11.93 -7.58 9.39
CA LEU A 100 11.93 -6.14 9.15
C LEU A 100 10.88 -5.41 9.98
N LEU A 101 9.67 -5.95 10.09
CA LEU A 101 8.62 -5.37 10.94
C LEU A 101 9.03 -5.32 12.41
N LYS A 102 9.62 -6.40 12.93
CA LYS A 102 10.15 -6.44 14.29
C LYS A 102 11.26 -5.43 14.51
N ALA A 103 12.20 -5.32 13.56
CA ALA A 103 13.28 -4.34 13.63
C ALA A 103 12.75 -2.89 13.59
N ALA A 104 11.64 -2.65 12.90
CA ALA A 104 10.95 -1.36 12.84
C ALA A 104 10.00 -1.09 14.02
N GLY A 105 9.86 -2.03 14.98
CA GLY A 105 8.89 -1.94 16.07
C GLY A 105 7.43 -1.86 15.61
N SER A 106 7.14 -2.42 14.43
CA SER A 106 5.82 -2.39 13.78
C SER A 106 5.13 -3.76 13.88
N ASP A 107 4.98 -4.24 15.10
CA ASP A 107 4.33 -5.52 15.39
C ASP A 107 2.82 -5.47 15.10
N GLY A 108 2.23 -6.62 14.79
CA GLY A 108 0.77 -6.79 14.64
C GLY A 108 0.22 -6.64 13.21
N ILE A 109 1.04 -6.23 12.23
CA ILE A 109 0.65 -6.31 10.82
C ILE A 109 0.69 -7.79 10.40
N PRO A 110 -0.43 -8.37 9.95
CA PRO A 110 -0.46 -9.78 9.58
C PRO A 110 0.31 -10.01 8.26
N ILE A 111 1.09 -11.10 8.22
CA ILE A 111 1.88 -11.49 7.06
C ILE A 111 1.49 -12.90 6.66
N TYR A 112 1.21 -13.12 5.37
CA TYR A 112 0.82 -14.42 4.84
C TYR A 112 1.78 -14.86 3.72
N PRO A 113 2.28 -16.11 3.74
CA PRO A 113 2.92 -16.69 2.57
C PRO A 113 1.86 -16.85 1.47
N GLY A 114 2.17 -16.34 0.29
CA GLY A 114 1.35 -16.41 -0.90
C GLY A 114 1.76 -17.53 -1.85
N VAL A 115 1.35 -17.41 -3.10
CA VAL A 115 1.59 -18.43 -4.13
C VAL A 115 3.02 -18.35 -4.67
N GLU A 116 3.71 -19.49 -4.70
CA GLU A 116 5.09 -19.58 -5.15
C GLU A 116 5.23 -19.72 -6.68
N GLN A 117 4.24 -20.36 -7.32
CA GLN A 117 4.30 -20.71 -8.74
C GLN A 117 3.56 -19.70 -9.60
N PRO A 118 4.19 -19.15 -10.65
CA PRO A 118 3.49 -18.33 -11.64
C PRO A 118 2.47 -19.16 -12.42
N LEU A 119 1.45 -18.51 -12.96
CA LEU A 119 0.35 -19.20 -13.64
C LEU A 119 0.74 -19.84 -14.99
N LEU A 120 1.67 -19.24 -15.73
CA LEU A 120 1.93 -19.59 -17.13
C LEU A 120 3.39 -19.87 -17.46
N ILE A 121 4.32 -19.21 -16.76
CA ILE A 121 5.76 -19.27 -17.08
C ILE A 121 6.53 -19.92 -15.94
N PRO A 122 7.73 -20.47 -16.21
CA PRO A 122 8.61 -20.95 -15.15
C PRO A 122 8.93 -19.84 -14.13
N GLN A 123 9.01 -20.22 -12.86
CA GLN A 123 9.41 -19.32 -11.78
C GLN A 123 10.84 -18.80 -12.02
N LYS A 124 10.99 -17.47 -12.05
CA LYS A 124 12.27 -16.78 -12.28
C LYS A 124 13.01 -16.43 -10.99
N GLN A 125 12.32 -16.35 -9.87
CA GLN A 125 12.85 -16.03 -8.54
C GLN A 125 12.53 -17.16 -7.55
N PRO A 126 13.09 -18.36 -7.76
CA PRO A 126 12.75 -19.53 -6.96
C PRO A 126 13.21 -19.42 -5.50
N VAL A 127 14.22 -18.60 -5.20
CA VAL A 127 14.91 -18.56 -3.90
C VAL A 127 15.01 -17.14 -3.36
N ALA A 128 14.75 -16.96 -2.06
CA ALA A 128 14.98 -15.72 -1.33
C ALA A 128 16.44 -15.69 -0.79
N HIS A 129 17.39 -15.26 -1.60
CA HIS A 129 18.84 -15.36 -1.28
C HIS A 129 19.24 -14.73 0.05
N GLN A 130 18.54 -13.68 0.47
CA GLN A 130 18.86 -12.97 1.70
C GLN A 130 18.41 -13.70 2.99
N VAL A 131 17.66 -14.80 2.86
CA VAL A 131 17.34 -15.69 4.00
C VAL A 131 18.59 -16.17 4.74
N ARG A 132 19.75 -16.21 4.07
CA ARG A 132 21.04 -16.54 4.68
C ARG A 132 21.43 -15.64 5.86
N TYR A 133 20.86 -14.45 5.96
CA TYR A 133 21.09 -13.51 7.07
C TYR A 133 20.02 -13.56 8.14
N LEU A 134 18.91 -14.27 7.91
CA LEU A 134 17.74 -14.29 8.76
C LEU A 134 18.04 -14.79 10.17
N SER A 135 18.98 -15.71 10.33
CA SER A 135 19.41 -16.24 11.64
C SER A 135 19.98 -15.17 12.58
N LYS A 136 20.38 -14.01 12.05
CA LYS A 136 20.90 -12.87 12.83
C LYS A 136 19.80 -11.96 13.38
N TRP A 137 18.53 -12.18 13.01
CA TRP A 137 17.44 -11.26 13.29
C TRP A 137 16.26 -11.99 13.95
N PRO A 138 15.63 -11.42 14.99
CA PRO A 138 14.36 -11.94 15.50
C PRO A 138 13.28 -11.90 14.42
N HIS A 139 12.52 -12.98 14.27
CA HIS A 139 11.43 -13.09 13.30
C HIS A 139 10.41 -14.14 13.75
N GLU A 140 9.18 -14.03 13.28
CA GLU A 140 8.19 -15.10 13.45
C GLU A 140 8.55 -16.30 12.58
N THR A 141 8.26 -17.50 13.09
CA THR A 141 8.52 -18.77 12.39
C THR A 141 7.24 -19.49 11.98
N LYS A 142 6.10 -19.00 12.46
CA LYS A 142 4.77 -19.51 12.16
C LYS A 142 3.94 -18.37 11.60
N PHE A 143 3.32 -18.62 10.46
CA PHE A 143 2.40 -17.70 9.80
C PHE A 143 1.07 -18.42 9.60
N PRO A 144 -0.03 -17.69 9.46
CA PRO A 144 -1.32 -18.30 9.19
C PRO A 144 -1.35 -19.08 7.87
#